data_AF-A0A950KT11-F1
#
_entry.id   AF-A0A950KT11-F1
#
_cell.length_a   1.000
_cell.length_b   1.000
_cell.length_c   1.000
_cell.angle_alpha   90.00
_cell.angle_beta   90.00
_cell.angle_gamma   90.00
#
_symmetry.space_group_name_H-M   'P 1'
#
loop_
_entity.id
_entity.type
_entity.pdbx_description
1 polymer ?
#
loop_
_entity_poly.entity_id
_entity_poly.type
_entity_poly.pdbx_seq_one_letter_code
_entity_poly.pdbx_strand_id
1 'polypeptide(L)'
;MATQKQRQTARRNVTKAQEGARKKRTISNLPKDTREALGREGAKAAARKRGASRGTGTGAGAMTVTELRREAARLDIAGRSKMGKAQLIRAVSQKRR
;
A
#
# COMPACT_ATOMS: atom_id res chain seq x y z
N MET A 1 -3.74 19.84 -23.58
CA MET A 1 -3.89 18.39 -23.25
C MET A 1 -2.88 17.59 -24.04
N ALA A 2 -2.20 16.60 -23.46
CA ALA A 2 -1.31 15.73 -24.23
C ALA A 2 -2.08 14.97 -25.32
N THR A 3 -1.57 14.96 -26.55
CA THR A 3 -2.18 14.27 -27.68
C THR A 3 -2.12 12.75 -27.48
N GLN A 4 -2.98 12.00 -28.19
CA GLN A 4 -2.96 10.53 -28.12
C GLN A 4 -1.59 9.95 -28.54
N LYS A 5 -0.96 10.53 -29.57
CA LYS A 5 0.38 10.17 -30.04
C LYS A 5 1.43 10.35 -28.94
N GLN A 6 1.35 11.44 -28.17
CA GLN A 6 2.26 11.69 -27.04
C GLN A 6 2.07 10.65 -25.92
N ARG A 7 0.82 10.36 -25.54
CA ARG A 7 0.52 9.33 -24.52
C ARG A 7 0.97 7.93 -24.96
N GLN A 8 0.77 7.57 -26.22
CA GLN A 8 1.18 6.28 -26.76
C GLN A 8 2.71 6.14 -26.77
N THR A 9 3.42 7.19 -27.19
CA THR A 9 4.89 7.22 -27.19
C THR A 9 5.44 7.09 -25.77
N ALA A 10 4.86 7.81 -24.80
CA ALA A 10 5.24 7.70 -23.39
C ALA A 10 5.07 6.26 -22.86
N ARG A 11 3.94 5.61 -23.14
CA ARG A 11 3.71 4.20 -22.77
C ARG A 11 4.77 3.26 -23.36
N ARG A 12 5.08 3.41 -24.65
CA ARG A 12 6.12 2.60 -25.32
C ARG A 12 7.50 2.80 -24.70
N ASN A 13 7.87 4.03 -24.37
CA ASN A 13 9.15 4.33 -23.74
C ASN A 13 9.27 3.69 -22.34
N VAL A 14 8.19 3.73 -21.56
CA VAL A 14 8.15 3.05 -20.25
C VAL A 14 8.33 1.54 -20.41
N THR A 15 7.66 0.90 -21.37
CA THR A 15 7.81 -0.53 -21.62
C THR A 15 9.25 -0.89 -22.00
N LYS A 16 9.87 -0.16 -22.93
CA LYS A 16 11.27 -0.37 -23.32
C LYS A 16 12.24 -0.25 -22.13
N ALA A 17 12.03 0.74 -21.27
CA ALA A 17 12.84 0.91 -20.06
C ALA A 17 12.65 -0.25 -19.07
N GLN A 18 11.41 -0.73 -18.88
CA GLN A 18 11.12 -1.89 -18.04
C GLN A 18 11.81 -3.16 -18.56
N GLU A 19 11.80 -3.41 -19.86
CA GLU A 19 12.50 -4.54 -20.48
C GLU A 19 14.02 -4.46 -20.27
N GLY A 20 14.61 -3.28 -20.48
CA GLY A 20 16.04 -3.06 -20.22
C GLY A 20 16.41 -3.33 -18.76
N ALA A 21 15.61 -2.82 -17.82
CA ALA A 21 15.81 -3.04 -16.38
C ALA A 21 15.70 -4.52 -16.01
N ARG A 22 14.72 -5.26 -16.55
CA ARG A 22 14.56 -6.71 -16.32
C ARG A 22 15.76 -7.50 -16.83
N LYS A 23 16.26 -7.19 -18.02
CA LYS A 23 17.46 -7.84 -18.60
C LYS A 23 18.70 -7.59 -17.76
N LYS A 24 18.89 -6.36 -17.28
CA LYS A 24 20.09 -5.96 -16.51
C LYS A 24 20.05 -6.37 -15.05
N ARG A 25 18.87 -6.71 -14.49
CA ARG A 25 18.68 -7.11 -13.08
C ARG A 25 19.40 -6.17 -12.10
N THR A 26 19.35 -4.87 -12.37
CA THR A 26 20.18 -3.86 -11.68
C THR A 26 20.08 -3.93 -10.16
N ILE A 27 18.87 -4.10 -9.61
CA ILE A 27 18.63 -4.22 -8.16
C ILE A 27 19.33 -5.44 -7.56
N SER A 28 19.40 -6.55 -8.30
CA SER A 28 20.06 -7.78 -7.84
C SER A 28 21.57 -7.60 -7.71
N ASN A 29 22.18 -6.78 -8.57
CA ASN A 29 23.62 -6.55 -8.63
C ASN A 29 24.11 -5.44 -7.68
N LEU A 30 23.20 -4.79 -6.94
CA LEU A 30 23.58 -3.79 -5.94
C LEU A 30 24.18 -4.45 -4.68
N PRO A 31 25.00 -3.71 -3.90
CA PRO A 31 25.41 -4.12 -2.57
C PRO A 31 24.22 -4.53 -1.70
N LYS A 32 24.46 -5.45 -0.76
CA LYS A 32 23.42 -6.01 0.12
C LYS A 32 22.60 -4.92 0.82
N ASP A 33 23.29 -3.96 1.43
CA ASP A 33 22.66 -2.90 2.23
C ASP A 33 21.74 -2.01 1.37
N THR A 34 22.20 -1.64 0.17
CA THR A 34 21.42 -0.86 -0.79
C THR A 34 20.19 -1.63 -1.27
N ARG A 35 20.36 -2.92 -1.59
CA ARG A 35 19.26 -3.79 -2.03
C ARG A 35 18.20 -3.95 -0.94
N GLU A 36 18.60 -4.09 0.31
CA GLU A 36 17.69 -4.18 1.46
C GLU A 36 16.95 -2.86 1.70
N ALA A 37 17.65 -1.72 1.63
CA ALA A 37 17.03 -0.40 1.79
C ALA A 37 15.96 -0.15 0.71
N LEU A 38 16.28 -0.45 -0.55
CA LEU A 38 15.32 -0.35 -1.66
C LEU A 38 14.15 -1.33 -1.51
N GLY A 39 14.39 -2.54 -1.00
CA GLY A 39 13.33 -3.50 -0.69
C GLY A 39 12.34 -2.98 0.35
N ARG A 40 12.84 -2.35 1.42
CA ARG A 40 12.00 -1.72 2.46
C ARG A 40 11.14 -0.59 1.89
N GLU A 41 11.71 0.30 1.08
CA GLU A 41 10.94 1.37 0.44
C GLU A 41 9.92 0.84 -0.57
N GLY A 42 10.30 -0.17 -1.37
CA GLY A 42 9.36 -0.85 -2.27
C GLY A 42 8.18 -1.48 -1.53
N ALA A 43 8.43 -2.09 -0.36
CA ALA A 43 7.38 -2.64 0.49
C ALA A 43 6.44 -1.55 1.05
N LYS A 44 6.99 -0.40 1.50
CA LYS A 44 6.20 0.76 1.95
C LYS A 44 5.33 1.31 0.82
N ALA A 45 5.89 1.48 -0.38
CA ALA A 45 5.15 1.95 -1.55
C ALA A 45 4.04 0.96 -1.96
N ALA A 46 4.33 -0.35 -1.93
CA ALA A 46 3.33 -1.39 -2.21
C ALA A 46 2.20 -1.41 -1.17
N ALA A 47 2.51 -1.17 0.10
CA ALA A 47 1.51 -1.02 1.16
C ALA A 47 0.58 0.17 0.88
N ARG A 48 1.14 1.34 0.53
CA ARG A 48 0.36 2.52 0.11
C ARG A 48 -0.54 2.21 -1.09
N LYS A 49 -0.01 1.58 -2.15
CA LYS A 49 -0.76 1.24 -3.37
C LYS A 49 -1.92 0.28 -3.13
N ARG A 50 -1.75 -0.73 -2.26
CA ARG A 50 -2.78 -1.74 -1.98
C ARG A 50 -3.94 -1.22 -1.11
N GLY A 51 -4.03 0.10 -0.86
CA GLY A 51 -4.92 0.66 0.16
C GLY A 51 -4.59 0.18 1.57
N ALA A 52 -3.48 -0.57 1.71
CA ALA A 52 -2.98 -1.16 2.93
C ALA A 52 -2.22 -0.09 3.70
N SER A 53 -3.02 0.80 4.25
CA SER A 53 -2.90 1.17 5.63
C SER A 53 -2.95 -0.08 6.55
N ARG A 54 -2.05 -1.08 6.43
CA ARG A 54 -1.73 -1.86 7.64
C ARG A 54 -1.06 -0.87 8.57
N GLY A 55 -1.67 -0.56 9.71
CA GLY A 55 -0.97 0.30 10.66
C GLY A 55 0.23 -0.46 11.18
N THR A 56 1.33 0.24 11.35
CA THR A 56 2.57 -0.26 11.95
C THR A 56 2.41 -0.43 13.47
N GLY A 57 1.30 -1.03 13.92
CA GLY A 57 0.91 -1.09 15.34
C GLY A 57 0.35 -2.45 15.73
N THR A 58 0.00 -2.62 17.01
CA THR A 58 -0.58 -3.85 17.57
C THR A 58 -2.11 -3.78 17.64
N GLY A 59 -2.78 -4.92 17.79
CA GLY A 59 -4.24 -4.98 17.94
C GLY A 59 -5.01 -4.44 16.73
N ALA A 60 -6.02 -3.61 16.96
CA ALA A 60 -6.81 -3.01 15.89
C ALA A 60 -6.00 -2.07 14.98
N GLY A 61 -4.86 -1.53 15.46
CA GLY A 61 -3.97 -0.69 14.66
C GLY A 61 -3.32 -1.43 13.49
N ALA A 62 -3.10 -2.75 13.62
CA ALA A 62 -2.50 -3.59 12.58
C ALA A 62 -3.44 -3.82 11.37
N MET A 63 -4.75 -3.70 11.61
CA MET A 63 -5.79 -4.05 10.66
C MET A 63 -5.93 -3.01 9.54
N THR A 64 -6.23 -3.49 8.34
CA THR A 64 -6.64 -2.66 7.20
C THR A 64 -8.03 -2.07 7.45
N VAL A 65 -8.40 -1.01 6.71
CA VAL A 65 -9.74 -0.38 6.83
C VAL A 65 -10.88 -1.38 6.61
N THR A 66 -10.69 -2.32 5.68
CA THR A 66 -11.68 -3.37 5.38
C THR A 66 -11.83 -4.34 6.55
N GLU A 67 -10.72 -4.80 7.11
CA GLU A 67 -10.72 -5.67 8.30
C GLU A 67 -11.31 -4.95 9.51
N LEU A 68 -10.95 -3.69 9.71
CA LEU A 68 -11.52 -2.82 10.74
C LEU A 68 -13.03 -2.66 10.61
N ARG A 69 -13.57 -2.53 9.40
CA ARG A 69 -15.02 -2.45 9.17
C ARG A 69 -15.74 -3.77 9.44
N ARG A 70 -15.14 -4.90 9.06
CA ARG A 70 -15.68 -6.23 9.37
C ARG A 70 -15.70 -6.49 10.87
N GLU A 71 -14.60 -6.15 11.55
CA GLU A 71 -14.50 -6.28 12.99
C GLU A 71 -15.45 -5.33 13.72
N ALA A 72 -15.56 -4.08 13.24
CA ALA A 72 -16.53 -3.12 13.75
C ALA A 72 -17.98 -3.60 13.55
N ALA A 73 -18.28 -4.31 12.46
CA ALA A 73 -19.59 -4.93 12.26
C ALA A 73 -19.82 -6.10 13.24
N ARG A 74 -18.80 -6.93 13.49
CA ARG A 74 -18.86 -8.01 14.49
C ARG A 74 -19.10 -7.49 15.91
N LEU A 75 -18.56 -6.32 16.22
CA LEU A 75 -18.69 -5.62 17.49
C LEU A 75 -19.89 -4.65 17.56
N ASP A 76 -20.76 -4.69 16.55
CA ASP A 76 -21.96 -3.86 16.40
C ASP A 76 -21.74 -2.35 16.57
N ILE A 77 -20.64 -1.83 16.01
CA ILE A 77 -20.29 -0.42 16.08
C ILE A 77 -21.14 0.36 15.06
N ALA A 78 -22.09 1.15 15.56
CA ALA A 78 -22.91 2.05 14.74
C ALA A 78 -22.05 3.07 13.97
N GLY A 79 -22.46 3.40 12.75
CA GLY A 79 -21.75 4.38 11.92
C GLY A 79 -20.42 3.89 11.31
N ARG A 80 -20.04 2.60 11.46
CA ARG A 80 -18.77 2.05 10.94
C ARG A 80 -18.48 2.34 9.46
N SER A 81 -19.53 2.45 8.63
CA SER A 81 -19.39 2.73 7.20
C SER A 81 -18.95 4.15 6.90
N LYS A 82 -19.26 5.11 7.79
CA LYS A 82 -18.88 6.53 7.67
C LYS A 82 -17.56 6.86 8.36
N MET A 83 -17.03 5.96 9.19
CA MET A 83 -15.78 6.17 9.93
C MET A 83 -14.54 6.02 9.03
N GLY A 84 -13.61 6.96 9.20
CA GLY A 84 -12.25 6.87 8.67
C GLY A 84 -11.39 5.88 9.46
N LYS A 85 -10.22 5.53 8.95
CA LYS A 85 -9.35 4.50 9.55
C LYS A 85 -9.04 4.74 11.02
N ALA A 86 -8.63 5.95 11.38
CA ALA A 86 -8.26 6.27 12.76
C ALA A 86 -9.46 6.15 13.73
N GLN A 87 -10.66 6.55 13.26
CA GLN A 87 -11.90 6.41 14.02
C GLN A 87 -12.27 4.95 14.21
N LEU A 88 -12.13 4.13 13.15
CA LEU A 88 -12.35 2.68 13.23
C LEU A 88 -11.38 1.99 14.19
N ILE A 89 -10.08 2.34 14.15
CA ILE A 89 -9.08 1.79 15.10
C ILE A 89 -9.50 2.11 16.53
N ARG A 90 -9.87 3.36 16.82
CA ARG A 90 -10.25 3.81 18.16
C ARG A 90 -11.51 3.08 18.65
N ALA A 91 -12.55 3.02 17.81
CA ALA A 91 -13.82 2.38 18.16
C ALA A 91 -13.66 0.87 18.40
N VAL A 92 -12.96 0.17 17.50
CA VAL A 92 -12.67 -1.27 17.66
C VAL A 92 -11.79 -1.53 18.89
N SER A 93 -10.81 -0.67 19.17
CA SER A 93 -9.95 -0.81 20.36
C SER A 93 -10.73 -0.57 21.66
N GLN A 94 -11.62 0.44 21.70
CA GLN A 94 -12.46 0.72 22.85
C GLN A 94 -13.44 -0.41 23.17
N LYS A 95 -14.00 -1.05 22.14
CA LYS A 95 -14.99 -2.12 22.31
C LYS A 95 -14.38 -3.51 22.59
N ARG A 96 -13.06 -3.66 22.36
CA ARG A 96 -12.28 -4.86 22.68
C ARG A 96 -11.67 -4.83 24.10
N ARG A 97 -11.60 -3.65 24.72
CA ARG A 97 -11.35 -3.52 26.15
C ARG A 97 -12.60 -3.93 26.91
#